data_AF-A0A550D0H9-F1
#
_entry.id   AF-A0A550D0H9-F1
#
_cell.length_a   1.000
_cell.length_b   1.000
_cell.length_c   1.000
_cell.angle_alpha   90.00
_cell.angle_beta   90.00
_cell.angle_gamma   90.00
#
_symmetry.space_group_name_H-M   'P 1'
#
loop_
_entity.id
_entity.type
_entity.pdbx_description
1 polymer ?
#
loop_
_entity_poly.entity_id
_entity_poly.type
_entity_poly.pdbx_seq_one_letter_code
_entity_poly.pdbx_strand_id
1 'polypeptide(L)'
;MQVPKPGEALPTDPKTIRDVKKRLRTPSITFKHLCVDPFTLEDHHWDLSSREVLGAVRELDSLNSTLELHLNPDANNEALGDVFHACVRTLWPTLLLWLDFLHPRHHKGTERIERVPLQTLSNVMHAFCRAEGPTAVLRAHTSPFYRLLYLLWLRFDEYCTKSTDVARCLDKLGRAVRLTVDVAAAEQVAGPVAQSSTSIAPSFPHCLPSALYAARNRPRQLYRQALTQVNALLKFFVAFPHDTTPYDALQTQIGAIGQFANAVLPLNVHARDVIRSLVHILRVLCSFPAGYYLCGGVVYALHVMWRTCSDGRSIAWALDEGVLPLMIELRQKELEASDKKTIADALRVLAENTYRRRVLRALCSGGRTGSFHGAGFASQDTLLAIDKWVQHRNDLMRRAYSKACALPKCGAEPNATLKKCPCLSVCYCSAECQRADWKKHKKHCKIERDAMAYTRILSATDLEKMPFEEAHFICLCARDYVSTHAQAVVESVKQAIANSPPTRDAPVITIMINAARLLGTHRVYVDEQRSQDSTSDGISRRGALRFKDPTLVLREPSILVIAHQEDMILHAMGTTLQGLEDLALVARQARSRRK
;
A
#
# COMPACT_ATOMS: atom_id res chain seq x y z
N MET A 1 -14.40 -39.64 20.76
CA MET A 1 -14.95 -38.36 21.24
C MET A 1 -15.94 -37.91 20.20
N GLN A 2 -17.20 -37.68 20.57
CA GLN A 2 -18.05 -36.86 19.70
C GLN A 2 -17.38 -35.49 19.66
N VAL A 3 -17.00 -35.03 18.46
CA VAL A 3 -16.54 -33.66 18.27
C VAL A 3 -17.73 -32.79 18.68
N PRO A 4 -17.57 -31.89 19.67
CA PRO A 4 -18.64 -30.97 20.04
C PRO A 4 -19.18 -30.31 18.78
N LYS A 5 -20.51 -30.21 18.66
CA LYS A 5 -21.07 -29.55 17.48
C LYS A 5 -20.53 -28.12 17.41
N PRO A 6 -20.33 -27.57 16.20
CA PRO A 6 -19.97 -26.16 16.04
C PRO A 6 -20.81 -25.26 16.96
N GLY A 7 -20.16 -24.55 17.89
CA GLY A 7 -20.81 -23.64 18.84
C GLY A 7 -21.08 -24.22 20.24
N GLU A 8 -20.92 -25.53 20.46
CA GLU A 8 -20.94 -26.10 21.81
C GLU A 8 -19.64 -25.74 22.55
N ALA A 9 -19.77 -25.38 23.83
CA ALA A 9 -18.61 -25.12 24.68
C ALA A 9 -17.70 -26.35 24.71
N LEU A 10 -16.39 -26.14 24.52
CA LEU A 10 -15.43 -27.23 24.58
C LEU A 10 -15.44 -27.83 26.00
N PRO A 11 -15.53 -29.16 26.15
CA PRO A 11 -15.50 -29.80 27.45
C PRO A 11 -14.15 -29.55 28.11
N THR A 12 -14.15 -28.70 29.14
CA THR A 12 -12.98 -28.36 29.96
C THR A 12 -12.86 -29.26 31.20
N ASP A 13 -13.73 -30.26 31.32
CA ASP A 13 -13.72 -31.13 32.50
C ASP A 13 -12.40 -31.93 32.57
N PRO A 14 -11.82 -32.12 33.78
CA PRO A 14 -10.52 -32.77 33.95
C PRO A 14 -10.45 -34.20 33.39
N LYS A 15 -11.59 -34.90 33.31
CA LYS A 15 -11.65 -36.27 32.76
C LYS A 15 -11.46 -36.22 31.24
N THR A 16 -12.16 -35.34 30.54
CA THR A 16 -11.97 -35.14 29.10
C THR A 16 -10.53 -34.73 28.76
N ILE A 17 -9.94 -33.80 29.51
CA ILE A 17 -8.52 -33.41 29.30
C ILE A 17 -7.58 -34.60 29.51
N ARG A 18 -7.81 -35.43 30.53
CA ARG A 18 -7.02 -36.65 30.78
C ARG A 18 -7.14 -37.66 29.64
N ASP A 19 -8.34 -37.86 29.12
CA ASP A 19 -8.60 -38.78 28.01
C ASP A 19 -7.95 -38.28 26.71
N VAL A 20 -8.03 -36.97 26.43
CA VAL A 20 -7.33 -36.33 25.32
C VAL A 20 -5.81 -36.52 25.44
N LYS A 21 -5.22 -36.27 26.62
CA LYS A 21 -3.78 -36.51 26.87
C LYS A 21 -3.39 -37.96 26.62
N LYS A 22 -4.20 -38.93 27.10
CA LYS A 22 -3.93 -40.36 26.90
C LYS A 22 -3.88 -40.73 25.41
N ARG A 23 -4.82 -40.19 24.62
CA ARG A 23 -4.87 -40.39 23.17
C ARG A 23 -3.65 -39.78 22.46
N LEU A 24 -3.32 -38.53 22.76
CA LEU A 24 -2.18 -37.83 22.14
C LEU A 24 -0.81 -38.48 22.43
N ARG A 25 -0.65 -39.20 23.56
CA ARG A 25 0.58 -39.95 23.89
C ARG A 25 0.83 -41.17 23.00
N THR A 26 -0.18 -41.63 22.28
CA THR A 26 -0.11 -42.82 21.40
C THR A 26 -0.55 -42.44 19.99
N PRO A 27 0.18 -41.55 19.30
CA PRO A 27 -0.25 -41.00 18.01
C PRO A 27 -0.48 -42.06 16.94
N SER A 28 0.36 -43.11 16.91
CA SER A 28 0.24 -44.24 15.98
C SER A 28 -1.05 -45.05 16.14
N ILE A 29 -1.61 -45.11 17.36
CA ILE A 29 -2.85 -45.82 17.65
C ILE A 29 -4.04 -44.89 17.45
N THR A 30 -3.94 -43.66 17.95
CA THR A 30 -5.03 -42.68 17.94
C THR A 30 -5.30 -42.10 16.55
N PHE A 31 -4.24 -41.86 15.78
CA PHE A 31 -4.27 -41.23 14.46
C PHE A 31 -3.71 -42.19 13.41
N LYS A 32 -4.19 -43.44 13.44
CA LYS A 32 -3.64 -44.53 12.64
C LYS A 32 -3.71 -44.25 11.14
N HIS A 33 -4.73 -43.53 10.67
CA HIS A 33 -4.87 -43.21 9.25
C HIS A 33 -3.94 -42.05 8.87
N LEU A 34 -3.77 -41.04 9.74
CA LEU A 34 -2.81 -39.97 9.52
C LEU A 34 -1.34 -40.41 9.61
N CYS A 35 -1.04 -41.56 10.21
CA CYS A 35 0.30 -42.16 10.20
C CYS A 35 0.65 -42.86 8.88
N VAL A 36 -0.32 -43.09 7.99
CA VAL A 36 -0.08 -43.70 6.67
C VAL A 36 0.26 -42.62 5.66
N ASP A 37 1.20 -42.90 4.75
CA ASP A 37 1.43 -42.06 3.58
C ASP A 37 0.27 -42.25 2.59
N PRO A 38 -0.58 -41.23 2.33
CA PRO A 38 -1.73 -41.36 1.45
C PRO A 38 -1.35 -41.75 0.02
N PHE A 39 -0.12 -41.47 -0.41
CA PHE A 39 0.37 -41.82 -1.75
C PHE A 39 0.86 -43.27 -1.87
N THR A 40 0.88 -44.02 -0.77
CA THR A 40 1.18 -45.46 -0.76
C THR A 40 -0.08 -46.33 -0.67
N LEU A 41 -1.26 -45.71 -0.57
CA LEU A 41 -2.55 -46.42 -0.63
C LEU A 41 -2.75 -47.06 -2.01
N GLU A 42 -3.40 -48.22 -2.05
CA GLU A 42 -3.83 -48.85 -3.30
C GLU A 42 -4.84 -47.96 -4.06
N ASP A 43 -4.83 -48.00 -5.39
CA ASP A 43 -5.64 -47.11 -6.26
C ASP A 43 -7.13 -47.08 -5.89
N HIS A 44 -7.69 -48.21 -5.46
CA HIS A 44 -9.10 -48.29 -5.07
C HIS A 44 -9.41 -47.58 -3.75
N HIS A 45 -8.41 -47.34 -2.90
CA HIS A 45 -8.52 -46.54 -1.68
C HIS A 45 -8.33 -45.03 -1.92
N TRP A 46 -7.95 -44.59 -3.13
CA TRP A 46 -7.80 -43.17 -3.46
C TRP A 46 -9.13 -42.43 -3.66
N ASP A 47 -10.27 -43.15 -3.66
CA ASP A 47 -11.57 -42.49 -3.58
C ASP A 47 -11.68 -41.73 -2.25
N LEU A 48 -12.12 -40.48 -2.29
CA LEU A 48 -12.35 -39.67 -1.08
C LEU A 48 -13.46 -40.24 -0.18
N SER A 49 -14.26 -41.20 -0.69
CA SER A 49 -15.22 -41.98 0.06
C SER A 49 -14.66 -43.30 0.62
N SER A 50 -13.39 -43.63 0.36
CA SER A 50 -12.77 -44.82 0.94
C SER A 50 -12.72 -44.73 2.46
N ARG A 51 -12.69 -45.89 3.12
CA ARG A 51 -12.69 -45.97 4.58
C ARG A 51 -11.46 -45.28 5.16
N GLU A 52 -10.33 -45.42 4.48
CA GLU A 52 -9.01 -44.92 4.84
C GLU A 52 -9.00 -43.40 4.79
N VAL A 53 -9.48 -42.82 3.69
CA VAL A 53 -9.54 -41.36 3.51
C VAL A 53 -10.55 -40.74 4.48
N LEU A 54 -11.75 -41.30 4.62
CA LEU A 54 -12.73 -40.84 5.62
C LEU A 54 -12.21 -41.01 7.06
N GLY A 55 -11.37 -42.01 7.30
CA GLY A 55 -10.63 -42.20 8.56
C GLY A 55 -9.69 -41.03 8.83
N ALA A 56 -8.83 -40.69 7.86
CA ALA A 56 -7.91 -39.57 7.94
C ALA A 56 -8.63 -38.22 8.12
N VAL A 57 -9.73 -37.96 7.41
CA VAL A 57 -10.52 -36.73 7.55
C VAL A 57 -11.09 -36.58 8.96
N ARG A 58 -11.67 -37.66 9.53
CA ARG A 58 -12.17 -37.64 10.92
C ARG A 58 -11.05 -37.44 11.94
N GLU A 59 -9.87 -38.00 11.67
CA GLU A 59 -8.69 -37.80 12.49
C GLU A 59 -8.15 -36.37 12.43
N LEU A 60 -8.19 -35.72 11.25
CA LEU A 60 -7.90 -34.29 11.09
C LEU A 60 -8.86 -33.42 11.89
N ASP A 61 -10.17 -33.70 11.82
CA ASP A 61 -11.17 -32.98 12.61
C ASP A 61 -10.92 -33.17 14.12
N SER A 62 -10.61 -34.41 14.55
CA SER A 62 -10.27 -34.69 15.96
C SER A 62 -8.99 -33.97 16.40
N LEU A 63 -7.98 -33.88 15.52
CA LEU A 63 -6.74 -33.15 15.80
C LEU A 63 -7.01 -31.65 15.92
N ASN A 64 -7.80 -31.09 15.01
CA ASN A 64 -8.25 -29.69 15.04
C ASN A 64 -9.00 -29.37 16.35
N SER A 65 -9.97 -30.18 16.75
CA SER A 65 -10.69 -29.97 18.02
C SER A 65 -9.77 -30.03 19.23
N THR A 66 -8.74 -30.88 19.20
CA THR A 66 -7.76 -30.97 20.28
C THR A 66 -6.88 -29.74 20.36
N LEU A 67 -6.50 -29.17 19.21
CA LEU A 67 -5.76 -27.92 19.12
C LEU A 67 -6.59 -26.72 19.60
N GLU A 68 -7.86 -26.65 19.20
CA GLU A 68 -8.78 -25.61 19.69
C GLU A 68 -8.95 -25.68 21.21
N LEU A 69 -9.02 -26.88 21.79
CA LEU A 69 -9.03 -27.08 23.25
C LEU A 69 -7.72 -26.59 23.91
N HIS A 70 -6.57 -26.90 23.31
CA HIS A 70 -5.28 -26.44 23.83
C HIS A 70 -5.14 -24.91 23.82
N LEU A 71 -5.68 -24.25 22.79
CA LEU A 71 -5.60 -22.80 22.62
C LEU A 71 -6.66 -22.03 23.42
N ASN A 72 -7.56 -22.73 24.14
CA ASN A 72 -8.53 -22.08 25.01
C ASN A 72 -7.84 -21.65 26.32
N PRO A 73 -7.84 -20.34 26.66
CA PRO A 73 -7.22 -19.83 27.90
C PRO A 73 -7.73 -20.51 29.17
N ASP A 74 -9.03 -20.84 29.22
CA ASP A 74 -9.67 -21.45 30.39
C ASP A 74 -9.26 -22.92 30.58
N ALA A 75 -8.79 -23.56 29.49
CA ALA A 75 -8.32 -24.93 29.49
C ALA A 75 -6.78 -25.01 29.61
N ASN A 76 -6.09 -23.88 29.81
CA ASN A 76 -4.64 -23.79 29.71
C ASN A 76 -3.94 -24.66 30.75
N ASN A 77 -3.69 -25.89 30.34
CA ASN A 77 -2.95 -26.90 31.06
C ASN A 77 -1.65 -27.09 30.31
N GLU A 78 -0.55 -26.51 30.80
CA GLU A 78 0.77 -26.56 30.14
C GLU A 78 1.14 -28.00 29.72
N ALA A 79 0.83 -28.99 30.57
CA ALA A 79 1.07 -30.39 30.29
C ALA A 79 0.19 -30.99 29.17
N LEU A 80 -0.88 -30.32 28.72
CA LEU A 80 -1.60 -30.68 27.49
C LEU A 80 -0.84 -30.16 26.26
N GLY A 81 -0.30 -28.94 26.33
CA GLY A 81 0.48 -28.32 25.25
C GLY A 81 1.68 -29.17 24.86
N ASP A 82 2.49 -29.61 25.84
CA ASP A 82 3.66 -30.44 25.58
C ASP A 82 3.33 -31.76 24.87
N VAL A 83 2.28 -32.44 25.36
CA VAL A 83 1.81 -33.71 24.81
C VAL A 83 1.24 -33.49 23.40
N PHE A 84 0.53 -32.39 23.17
CA PHE A 84 0.03 -32.01 21.85
C PHE A 84 1.16 -31.73 20.87
N HIS A 85 2.14 -30.91 21.25
CA HIS A 85 3.29 -30.58 20.40
C HIS A 85 4.12 -31.83 20.05
N ALA A 86 4.31 -32.75 20.99
CA ALA A 86 4.98 -34.03 20.73
C ALA A 86 4.19 -34.90 19.73
N CYS A 87 2.86 -34.97 19.88
CA CYS A 87 1.97 -35.67 18.95
C CYS A 87 2.05 -35.05 17.55
N VAL A 88 1.90 -33.73 17.42
CA VAL A 88 1.99 -33.02 16.12
C VAL A 88 3.36 -33.20 15.49
N ARG A 89 4.45 -33.11 16.25
CA ARG A 89 5.80 -33.34 15.73
C ARG A 89 5.94 -34.73 15.11
N THR A 90 5.35 -35.73 15.76
CA THR A 90 5.36 -37.12 15.26
C THR A 90 4.56 -37.27 13.98
N LEU A 91 3.39 -36.62 13.90
CA LEU A 91 2.50 -36.70 12.73
C LEU A 91 2.92 -35.76 11.59
N TRP A 92 3.77 -34.75 11.84
CA TRP A 92 4.00 -33.64 10.92
C TRP A 92 4.35 -34.07 9.48
N PRO A 93 5.27 -35.02 9.24
CA PRO A 93 5.62 -35.42 7.87
C PRO A 93 4.44 -35.99 7.09
N THR A 94 3.71 -36.95 7.67
CA THR A 94 2.57 -37.61 7.00
C THR A 94 1.33 -36.71 6.97
N LEU A 95 1.15 -35.86 7.97
CA LEU A 95 0.09 -34.84 8.01
C LEU A 95 0.18 -33.91 6.79
N LEU A 96 1.37 -33.46 6.41
CA LEU A 96 1.54 -32.62 5.22
C LEU A 96 1.19 -33.37 3.93
N LEU A 97 1.51 -34.66 3.84
CA LEU A 97 1.13 -35.50 2.71
C LEU A 97 -0.40 -35.64 2.62
N TRP A 98 -1.09 -35.82 3.76
CA TRP A 98 -2.55 -35.83 3.81
C TRP A 98 -3.17 -34.50 3.43
N LEU A 99 -2.62 -33.37 3.90
CA LEU A 99 -3.08 -32.05 3.50
C LEU A 99 -2.88 -31.81 2.00
N ASP A 100 -1.80 -32.32 1.40
CA ASP A 100 -1.59 -32.23 -0.04
C ASP A 100 -2.55 -33.15 -0.79
N PHE A 101 -2.66 -34.42 -0.40
CA PHE A 101 -3.55 -35.41 -1.03
C PHE A 101 -5.02 -34.96 -1.05
N LEU A 102 -5.50 -34.42 0.07
CA LEU A 102 -6.86 -33.90 0.21
C LEU A 102 -7.04 -32.53 -0.46
N HIS A 103 -5.98 -31.85 -0.87
CA HIS A 103 -6.08 -30.51 -1.42
C HIS A 103 -6.90 -30.52 -2.73
N PRO A 104 -7.89 -29.62 -2.90
CA PRO A 104 -8.80 -29.63 -4.05
C PRO A 104 -8.10 -29.44 -5.41
N ARG A 105 -6.87 -28.91 -5.42
CA ARG A 105 -6.05 -28.74 -6.64
C ARG A 105 -5.88 -30.03 -7.45
N HIS A 106 -5.87 -31.19 -6.81
CA HIS A 106 -5.69 -32.49 -7.47
C HIS A 106 -7.00 -33.08 -7.98
N HIS A 107 -8.13 -32.56 -7.51
CA HIS A 107 -9.46 -33.07 -7.81
C HIS A 107 -10.26 -32.14 -8.74
N LYS A 108 -9.68 -30.98 -9.09
CA LYS A 108 -10.33 -29.99 -9.95
C LYS A 108 -10.71 -30.60 -11.32
N GLY A 109 -11.98 -30.46 -11.69
CA GLY A 109 -12.51 -30.99 -12.95
C GLY A 109 -12.87 -32.48 -12.91
N THR A 110 -12.80 -33.11 -11.74
CA THR A 110 -13.23 -34.49 -11.52
C THR A 110 -14.45 -34.52 -10.61
N GLU A 111 -15.23 -35.61 -10.63
CA GLU A 111 -16.35 -35.81 -9.70
C GLU A 111 -15.91 -35.85 -8.23
N ARG A 112 -14.62 -36.12 -7.96
CA ARG A 112 -14.06 -36.15 -6.61
C ARG A 112 -14.10 -34.78 -5.92
N ILE A 113 -14.16 -33.67 -6.66
CA ILE A 113 -14.19 -32.32 -6.07
C ILE A 113 -15.35 -32.13 -5.07
N GLU A 114 -16.50 -32.75 -5.35
CA GLU A 114 -17.71 -32.71 -4.50
C GLU A 114 -17.49 -33.37 -3.13
N ARG A 115 -16.47 -34.22 -3.00
CA ARG A 115 -16.14 -34.96 -1.79
C ARG A 115 -14.94 -34.38 -1.04
N VAL A 116 -14.32 -33.31 -1.53
CA VAL A 116 -13.17 -32.70 -0.87
C VAL A 116 -13.62 -32.04 0.44
N PRO A 117 -12.97 -32.34 1.59
CA PRO A 117 -13.39 -31.83 2.90
C PRO A 117 -12.87 -30.40 3.14
N LEU A 118 -13.32 -29.43 2.33
CA LEU A 118 -12.85 -28.04 2.38
C LEU A 118 -12.97 -27.40 3.77
N GLN A 119 -14.05 -27.71 4.49
CA GLN A 119 -14.25 -27.19 5.84
C GLN A 119 -13.19 -27.72 6.82
N THR A 120 -12.88 -29.02 6.78
CA THR A 120 -11.82 -29.62 7.60
C THR A 120 -10.47 -29.02 7.24
N LEU A 121 -10.14 -28.90 5.95
CA LEU A 121 -8.87 -28.31 5.51
C LEU A 121 -8.70 -26.87 5.99
N SER A 122 -9.74 -26.02 5.83
CA SER A 122 -9.69 -24.62 6.25
C SER A 122 -9.55 -24.48 7.77
N ASN A 123 -10.28 -25.30 8.55
CA ASN A 123 -10.18 -25.34 10.00
C ASN A 123 -8.76 -25.75 10.44
N VAL A 124 -8.25 -26.86 9.91
CA VAL A 124 -6.94 -27.39 10.26
C VAL A 124 -5.83 -26.40 9.93
N MET A 125 -5.86 -25.78 8.75
CA MET A 125 -4.87 -24.76 8.37
C MET A 125 -4.91 -23.54 9.31
N HIS A 126 -6.11 -23.06 9.66
CA HIS A 126 -6.29 -21.97 10.61
C HIS A 126 -5.73 -22.33 12.00
N ALA A 127 -6.12 -23.48 12.54
CA ALA A 127 -5.68 -23.91 13.86
C ALA A 127 -4.16 -24.06 13.90
N PHE A 128 -3.54 -24.67 12.88
CA PHE A 128 -2.09 -24.76 12.79
C PHE A 128 -1.40 -23.41 12.65
N CYS A 129 -2.00 -22.40 12.00
CA CYS A 129 -1.48 -21.03 11.98
C CYS A 129 -1.59 -20.32 13.34
N ARG A 130 -2.60 -20.67 14.15
CA ARG A 130 -2.80 -20.11 15.50
C ARG A 130 -1.93 -20.79 16.57
N ALA A 131 -1.49 -22.02 16.31
CA ALA A 131 -0.60 -22.74 17.20
C ALA A 131 0.72 -21.99 17.42
N GLU A 132 1.12 -21.88 18.68
CA GLU A 132 2.38 -21.28 19.13
C GLU A 132 3.43 -22.37 19.47
N GLY A 133 4.58 -21.97 20.02
CA GLY A 133 5.59 -22.89 20.54
C GLY A 133 6.22 -23.81 19.47
N PRO A 134 6.50 -25.08 19.81
CA PRO A 134 7.17 -26.00 18.89
C PRO A 134 6.41 -26.26 17.57
N THR A 135 5.08 -26.20 17.58
CA THR A 135 4.28 -26.34 16.35
C THR A 135 4.48 -25.15 15.41
N ALA A 136 4.61 -23.93 15.95
CA ALA A 136 4.94 -22.75 15.14
C ALA A 136 6.32 -22.88 14.48
N VAL A 137 7.31 -23.46 15.18
CA VAL A 137 8.65 -23.75 14.62
C VAL A 137 8.57 -24.75 13.47
N LEU A 138 7.85 -25.86 13.63
CA LEU A 138 7.63 -26.83 12.55
C LEU A 138 6.99 -26.17 11.33
N ARG A 139 5.95 -25.37 11.55
CA ARG A 139 5.28 -24.59 10.49
C ARG A 139 6.26 -23.66 9.78
N ALA A 140 7.06 -22.89 10.53
CA ALA A 140 8.01 -21.91 10.00
C ALA A 140 9.05 -22.55 9.06
N HIS A 141 9.46 -23.79 9.30
CA HIS A 141 10.42 -24.53 8.46
C HIS A 141 9.78 -25.34 7.32
N THR A 142 8.46 -25.26 7.14
CA THR A 142 7.73 -26.12 6.20
C THR A 142 7.11 -25.31 5.05
N SER A 143 7.89 -25.07 4.00
CA SER A 143 7.40 -24.37 2.79
C SER A 143 6.13 -24.98 2.16
N PRO A 144 5.97 -26.32 2.04
CA PRO A 144 4.78 -26.93 1.45
C PRO A 144 3.47 -26.52 2.13
N PHE A 145 3.47 -26.35 3.45
CA PHE A 145 2.28 -25.93 4.21
C PHE A 145 1.75 -24.58 3.71
N TYR A 146 2.62 -23.57 3.60
CA TYR A 146 2.26 -22.25 3.09
C TYR A 146 1.78 -22.31 1.64
N ARG A 147 2.43 -23.13 0.80
CA ARG A 147 2.02 -23.31 -0.60
C ARG A 147 0.60 -23.85 -0.70
N LEU A 148 0.24 -24.84 0.11
CA LEU A 148 -1.13 -25.38 0.18
C LEU A 148 -2.12 -24.32 0.70
N LEU A 149 -1.78 -23.61 1.78
CA LEU A 149 -2.62 -22.53 2.32
C LEU A 149 -2.93 -21.45 1.28
N TYR A 150 -1.92 -20.92 0.61
CA TYR A 150 -2.10 -19.85 -0.37
C TYR A 150 -2.80 -20.32 -1.65
N LEU A 151 -2.56 -21.56 -2.08
CA LEU A 151 -3.31 -22.16 -3.19
C LEU A 151 -4.79 -22.34 -2.85
N LEU A 152 -5.10 -22.78 -1.64
CA LEU A 152 -6.47 -22.96 -1.17
C LEU A 152 -7.18 -21.62 -1.04
N TRP A 153 -6.53 -20.62 -0.46
CA TRP A 153 -7.10 -19.28 -0.26
C TRP A 153 -7.33 -18.53 -1.58
N LEU A 154 -6.30 -18.36 -2.41
CA LEU A 154 -6.38 -17.49 -3.59
C LEU A 154 -7.22 -18.08 -4.73
N ARG A 155 -7.45 -19.40 -4.73
CA ARG A 155 -8.20 -20.10 -5.78
C ARG A 155 -9.44 -20.81 -5.22
N PHE A 156 -9.93 -20.34 -4.07
CA PHE A 156 -11.05 -20.97 -3.38
C PHE A 156 -12.30 -21.06 -4.28
N ASP A 157 -12.56 -20.02 -5.05
CA ASP A 157 -13.60 -19.95 -6.09
C ASP A 157 -13.55 -21.11 -7.11
N GLU A 158 -12.36 -21.67 -7.39
CA GLU A 158 -12.21 -22.79 -8.30
C GLU A 158 -12.52 -24.15 -7.66
N TYR A 159 -12.70 -24.18 -6.34
CA TYR A 159 -12.88 -25.40 -5.54
C TYR A 159 -14.25 -25.49 -4.89
N CYS A 160 -14.98 -24.38 -4.77
CA CYS A 160 -16.31 -24.34 -4.19
C CYS A 160 -17.29 -25.26 -4.93
N THR A 161 -18.04 -26.03 -4.15
CA THR A 161 -19.15 -26.87 -4.62
C THR A 161 -20.46 -26.40 -3.98
N LYS A 162 -21.60 -26.95 -4.41
CA LYS A 162 -22.91 -26.57 -3.86
C LYS A 162 -23.04 -26.85 -2.35
N SER A 163 -22.30 -27.83 -1.86
CA SER A 163 -22.27 -28.22 -0.44
C SER A 163 -21.29 -27.41 0.40
N THR A 164 -20.48 -26.53 -0.22
CA THR A 164 -19.44 -25.79 0.48
C THR A 164 -20.02 -24.62 1.27
N ASP A 165 -19.75 -24.57 2.57
CA ASP A 165 -19.94 -23.36 3.39
C ASP A 165 -18.83 -22.35 3.07
N VAL A 166 -19.06 -21.55 2.03
CA VAL A 166 -18.10 -20.58 1.48
C VAL A 166 -17.68 -19.55 2.53
N ALA A 167 -18.65 -19.02 3.29
CA ALA A 167 -18.40 -17.98 4.29
C ALA A 167 -17.46 -18.50 5.38
N ARG A 168 -17.78 -19.66 5.95
CA ARG A 168 -16.98 -20.24 7.03
C ARG A 168 -15.59 -20.67 6.58
N CYS A 169 -15.47 -21.31 5.42
CA CYS A 169 -14.17 -21.69 4.89
C CYS A 169 -13.27 -20.47 4.63
N LEU A 170 -13.82 -19.41 4.01
CA LEU A 170 -13.07 -18.19 3.75
C LEU A 170 -12.75 -17.41 5.02
N ASP A 171 -13.60 -17.38 6.05
CA ASP A 171 -13.24 -16.82 7.36
C ASP A 171 -11.97 -17.50 7.90
N LYS A 172 -11.97 -18.84 7.97
CA LYS A 172 -10.82 -19.60 8.50
C LYS A 172 -9.56 -19.41 7.68
N LEU A 173 -9.65 -19.47 6.35
CA LEU A 173 -8.49 -19.23 5.48
C LEU A 173 -7.98 -17.80 5.60
N GLY A 174 -8.87 -16.81 5.69
CA GLY A 174 -8.49 -15.42 5.90
C GLY A 174 -7.74 -15.24 7.21
N ARG A 175 -8.25 -15.80 8.32
CA ARG A 175 -7.58 -15.74 9.63
C ARG A 175 -6.23 -16.44 9.58
N ALA A 176 -6.15 -17.60 8.95
CA ALA A 176 -4.90 -18.33 8.76
C ALA A 176 -3.87 -17.47 8.03
N VAL A 177 -4.26 -16.81 6.95
CA VAL A 177 -3.39 -15.91 6.17
C VAL A 177 -2.94 -14.72 7.01
N ARG A 178 -3.86 -14.04 7.70
CA ARG A 178 -3.53 -12.91 8.58
C ARG A 178 -2.50 -13.28 9.64
N LEU A 179 -2.67 -14.42 10.30
CA LEU A 179 -1.71 -14.93 11.27
C LEU A 179 -0.32 -15.15 10.64
N THR A 180 -0.24 -15.64 9.41
CA THR A 180 1.07 -15.77 8.73
C THR A 180 1.71 -14.43 8.36
N VAL A 181 0.91 -13.35 8.23
CA VAL A 181 1.38 -11.99 7.95
C VAL A 181 1.81 -11.27 9.22
N ASP A 182 1.02 -11.35 10.29
CA ASP A 182 1.26 -10.62 11.54
C ASP A 182 2.57 -11.05 12.20
N VAL A 183 2.89 -12.36 12.19
CA VAL A 183 4.19 -12.83 12.68
C VAL A 183 5.34 -12.32 11.81
N ALA A 184 5.15 -12.19 10.49
CA ALA A 184 6.14 -11.59 9.60
C ALA A 184 6.34 -10.08 9.86
N ALA A 185 5.31 -9.38 10.33
CA ALA A 185 5.35 -7.94 10.61
C ALA A 185 5.97 -7.63 11.99
N ALA A 186 5.65 -8.41 13.04
CA ALA A 186 6.18 -8.22 14.38
C ALA A 186 7.72 -8.28 14.42
N GLU A 187 8.32 -9.19 13.66
CA GLU A 187 9.78 -9.33 13.59
C GLU A 187 10.46 -8.16 12.87
N GLN A 188 9.78 -7.45 11.95
CA GLN A 188 10.34 -6.25 11.30
C GLN A 188 10.49 -5.07 12.27
N VAL A 189 9.67 -5.01 13.33
CA VAL A 189 9.69 -3.92 14.32
C VAL A 189 10.74 -4.16 15.40
N ALA A 190 11.11 -5.41 15.67
CA ALA A 190 12.06 -5.78 16.73
C ALA A 190 13.54 -5.51 16.39
N GLY A 191 13.85 -5.09 15.16
CA GLY A 191 15.21 -4.70 14.77
C GLY A 191 15.54 -3.26 15.15
N PRO A 192 16.78 -2.94 15.58
CA PRO A 192 17.21 -1.55 15.78
C PRO A 192 16.97 -0.77 14.48
N VAL A 193 16.31 0.39 14.61
CA VAL A 193 15.72 1.25 13.55
C VAL A 193 16.80 1.93 12.68
N ALA A 194 17.85 1.22 12.30
CA ALA A 194 18.79 1.66 11.27
C ALA A 194 18.11 1.52 9.90
N GLN A 195 17.48 2.61 9.46
CA GLN A 195 16.67 2.79 8.24
C GLN A 195 17.47 2.62 6.93
N SER A 196 18.21 1.53 6.76
CA SER A 196 18.89 1.20 5.49
C SER A 196 17.96 0.36 4.61
N SER A 197 17.51 0.95 3.51
CA SER A 197 16.52 0.39 2.57
C SER A 197 17.04 -0.72 1.66
N THR A 198 17.93 -1.58 2.12
CA THR A 198 18.48 -2.67 1.31
C THR A 198 18.31 -4.00 2.02
N SER A 199 17.23 -4.69 1.63
CA SER A 199 17.04 -6.14 1.76
C SER A 199 17.00 -6.69 3.19
N ILE A 200 15.93 -6.36 3.93
CA ILE A 200 15.53 -7.15 5.10
C ILE A 200 14.94 -8.47 4.57
N ALA A 201 15.62 -9.59 4.84
CA ALA A 201 15.10 -10.91 4.52
C ALA A 201 13.81 -11.15 5.34
N PRO A 202 12.69 -11.53 4.71
CA PRO A 202 11.43 -11.70 5.43
C PRO A 202 11.49 -12.90 6.37
N SER A 203 11.16 -12.65 7.63
CA SER A 203 11.01 -13.57 8.77
C SER A 203 10.24 -14.88 8.53
N PHE A 204 9.41 -14.93 7.49
CA PHE A 204 8.88 -16.18 6.96
C PHE A 204 9.31 -16.28 5.51
N PRO A 205 10.48 -16.91 5.23
CA PRO A 205 11.01 -16.99 3.87
C PRO A 205 10.07 -17.73 2.93
N HIS A 206 9.05 -18.42 3.46
CA HIS A 206 8.10 -19.19 2.67
C HIS A 206 6.76 -18.49 2.42
N CYS A 207 6.39 -17.45 3.16
CA CYS A 207 5.07 -16.80 3.04
C CYS A 207 4.93 -16.12 1.67
N LEU A 208 5.82 -15.16 1.38
CA LEU A 208 5.79 -14.42 0.11
C LEU A 208 6.01 -15.34 -1.11
N PRO A 209 7.03 -16.23 -1.16
CA PRO A 209 7.19 -17.12 -2.30
C PRO A 209 6.01 -18.07 -2.52
N SER A 210 5.38 -18.56 -1.46
CA SER A 210 4.19 -19.43 -1.59
C SER A 210 2.97 -18.67 -2.11
N ALA A 211 2.75 -17.45 -1.62
CA ALA A 211 1.67 -16.58 -2.09
C ALA A 211 1.88 -16.19 -3.57
N LEU A 212 3.11 -15.83 -3.95
CA LEU A 212 3.46 -15.56 -5.34
C LEU A 212 3.33 -16.82 -6.21
N TYR A 213 3.76 -17.99 -5.72
CA TYR A 213 3.58 -19.26 -6.42
C TYR A 213 2.10 -19.50 -6.73
N ALA A 214 1.22 -19.35 -5.75
CA ALA A 214 -0.23 -19.51 -5.93
C ALA A 214 -0.80 -18.50 -6.94
N ALA A 215 -0.24 -17.29 -6.99
CA ALA A 215 -0.53 -16.25 -7.97
C ALA A 215 0.29 -16.34 -9.27
N ARG A 216 0.93 -17.48 -9.55
CA ARG A 216 1.77 -17.73 -10.74
C ARG A 216 2.88 -16.68 -10.95
N ASN A 217 3.53 -16.30 -9.87
CA ASN A 217 4.58 -15.27 -9.80
C ASN A 217 4.15 -13.90 -10.37
N ARG A 218 2.86 -13.57 -10.30
CA ARG A 218 2.31 -12.28 -10.73
C ARG A 218 1.76 -11.54 -9.51
N PRO A 219 2.51 -10.60 -8.90
CA PRO A 219 2.09 -9.92 -7.67
C PRO A 219 0.71 -9.25 -7.76
N ARG A 220 0.37 -8.66 -8.90
CA ARG A 220 -0.96 -8.05 -9.12
C ARG A 220 -2.08 -9.09 -9.23
N GLN A 221 -1.78 -10.31 -9.69
CA GLN A 221 -2.76 -11.39 -9.78
C GLN A 221 -3.19 -11.87 -8.39
N LEU A 222 -2.29 -11.86 -7.41
CA LEU A 222 -2.60 -12.19 -6.02
C LEU A 222 -3.75 -11.32 -5.51
N TYR A 223 -3.66 -10.00 -5.66
CA TYR A 223 -4.71 -9.08 -5.22
C TYR A 223 -6.03 -9.28 -5.95
N ARG A 224 -6.00 -9.60 -7.26
CA ARG A 224 -7.22 -9.92 -8.02
C ARG A 224 -7.90 -11.18 -7.53
N GLN A 225 -7.12 -12.22 -7.28
CA GLN A 225 -7.60 -13.50 -6.76
C GLN A 225 -8.19 -13.34 -5.36
N ALA A 226 -7.51 -12.63 -4.45
CA ALA A 226 -8.05 -12.33 -3.13
C ALA A 226 -9.36 -11.54 -3.21
N LEU A 227 -9.43 -10.52 -4.08
CA LEU A 227 -10.66 -9.75 -4.30
C LEU A 227 -11.78 -10.56 -4.97
N THR A 228 -11.45 -11.62 -5.72
CA THR A 228 -12.46 -12.54 -6.25
C THR A 228 -13.19 -13.23 -5.10
N GLN A 229 -12.47 -13.65 -4.06
CA GLN A 229 -13.06 -14.25 -2.86
C GLN A 229 -13.90 -13.23 -2.07
N VAL A 230 -13.41 -12.00 -1.91
CA VAL A 230 -14.15 -10.91 -1.26
C VAL A 230 -15.46 -10.61 -2.01
N ASN A 231 -15.43 -10.54 -3.34
CA ASN A 231 -16.63 -10.31 -4.15
C ASN A 231 -17.62 -11.48 -4.07
N ALA A 232 -17.15 -12.72 -3.91
CA ALA A 232 -18.03 -13.86 -3.66
C ALA A 232 -18.76 -13.71 -2.32
N LEU A 233 -18.04 -13.39 -1.24
CA LEU A 233 -18.63 -13.12 0.08
C LEU A 233 -19.57 -11.92 0.09
N LEU A 234 -19.22 -10.87 -0.66
CA LEU A 234 -20.07 -9.67 -0.77
C LEU A 234 -21.44 -10.00 -1.36
N LYS A 235 -21.53 -10.94 -2.31
CA LYS A 235 -22.81 -11.41 -2.85
C LYS A 235 -23.66 -12.10 -1.78
N PHE A 236 -23.05 -12.93 -0.92
CA PHE A 236 -23.75 -13.54 0.21
C PHE A 236 -24.21 -12.51 1.22
N PHE A 237 -23.36 -11.54 1.57
CA PHE A 237 -23.71 -10.44 2.47
C PHE A 237 -24.91 -9.64 1.94
N VAL A 238 -24.94 -9.30 0.65
CA VAL A 238 -26.07 -8.57 0.04
C VAL A 238 -27.35 -9.41 0.03
N ALA A 239 -27.24 -10.73 -0.20
CA ALA A 239 -28.39 -11.63 -0.20
C ALA A 239 -28.94 -11.89 1.22
N PHE A 240 -28.06 -11.87 2.24
CA PHE A 240 -28.37 -12.24 3.62
C PHE A 240 -27.79 -11.22 4.61
N PRO A 241 -28.27 -9.97 4.64
CA PRO A 241 -27.66 -8.88 5.41
C PRO A 241 -27.74 -9.05 6.94
N HIS A 242 -28.54 -10.01 7.42
CA HIS A 242 -28.68 -10.33 8.85
C HIS A 242 -27.82 -11.51 9.30
N ASP A 243 -27.20 -12.25 8.38
CA ASP A 243 -26.28 -13.33 8.73
C ASP A 243 -24.90 -12.74 9.07
N THR A 244 -24.42 -13.05 10.28
CA THR A 244 -23.11 -12.59 10.77
C THR A 244 -21.95 -13.39 10.17
N THR A 245 -22.20 -14.58 9.62
CA THR A 245 -21.13 -15.45 9.12
C THR A 245 -20.42 -14.88 7.88
N PRO A 246 -21.15 -14.41 6.84
CA PRO A 246 -20.51 -13.70 5.71
C PRO A 246 -19.84 -12.39 6.13
N TYR A 247 -20.36 -11.72 7.16
CA TYR A 247 -19.80 -10.47 7.69
C TYR A 247 -18.38 -10.69 8.25
N ASP A 248 -18.20 -11.66 9.17
CA ASP A 248 -16.91 -11.97 9.77
C ASP A 248 -15.89 -12.44 8.73
N ALA A 249 -16.35 -13.27 7.79
CA ALA A 249 -15.55 -13.73 6.68
C ALA A 249 -15.07 -12.55 5.81
N LEU A 250 -15.97 -11.62 5.48
CA LEU A 250 -15.65 -10.46 4.66
C LEU A 250 -14.64 -9.54 5.36
N GLN A 251 -14.86 -9.24 6.65
CA GLN A 251 -13.93 -8.45 7.47
C GLN A 251 -12.53 -9.06 7.47
N THR A 252 -12.47 -10.37 7.71
CA THR A 252 -11.20 -11.11 7.77
C THR A 252 -10.48 -11.08 6.42
N GLN A 253 -11.20 -11.30 5.32
CA GLN A 253 -10.62 -11.31 3.98
C GLN A 253 -10.09 -9.93 3.56
N ILE A 254 -10.84 -8.86 3.85
CA ILE A 254 -10.40 -7.48 3.60
C ILE A 254 -9.16 -7.16 4.45
N GLY A 255 -9.16 -7.56 5.73
CA GLY A 255 -8.02 -7.43 6.63
C GLY A 255 -6.76 -8.13 6.09
N ALA A 256 -6.90 -9.35 5.59
CA ALA A 256 -5.80 -10.11 4.97
C ALA A 256 -5.20 -9.36 3.78
N ILE A 257 -6.03 -8.79 2.89
CA ILE A 257 -5.57 -7.99 1.74
C ILE A 257 -4.81 -6.75 2.20
N GLY A 258 -5.34 -6.01 3.18
CA GLY A 258 -4.70 -4.80 3.71
C GLY A 258 -3.35 -5.11 4.37
N GLN A 259 -3.28 -6.16 5.19
CA GLN A 259 -2.03 -6.62 5.82
C GLN A 259 -1.01 -7.06 4.78
N PHE A 260 -1.42 -7.79 3.73
CA PHE A 260 -0.53 -8.16 2.62
C PHE A 260 0.06 -6.95 1.91
N ALA A 261 -0.79 -5.96 1.58
CA ALA A 261 -0.36 -4.73 0.93
C ALA A 261 0.58 -3.90 1.81
N ASN A 262 0.46 -4.00 3.12
CA ASN A 262 1.27 -3.23 4.07
C ASN A 262 2.63 -3.89 4.34
N ALA A 263 2.63 -5.18 4.69
CA ALA A 263 3.77 -5.82 5.34
C ALA A 263 4.50 -6.85 4.47
N VAL A 264 3.82 -7.50 3.52
CA VAL A 264 4.36 -8.67 2.80
C VAL A 264 4.66 -8.39 1.34
N LEU A 265 3.75 -7.73 0.63
CA LEU A 265 3.86 -7.47 -0.79
C LEU A 265 3.44 -6.04 -1.15
N PRO A 266 4.07 -5.00 -0.58
CA PRO A 266 3.83 -3.63 -1.00
C PRO A 266 4.18 -3.48 -2.47
N LEU A 267 3.27 -2.93 -3.27
CA LEU A 267 3.50 -2.67 -4.69
C LEU A 267 3.63 -1.18 -4.95
N ASN A 268 4.65 -0.80 -5.71
CA ASN A 268 4.78 0.56 -6.22
C ASN A 268 3.68 0.93 -7.23
N VAL A 269 3.02 -0.06 -7.83
CA VAL A 269 1.95 0.10 -8.81
C VAL A 269 0.95 -1.05 -8.71
N HIS A 270 -0.23 -0.78 -8.13
CA HIS A 270 -1.38 -1.69 -8.15
C HIS A 270 -2.08 -1.71 -9.53
N ALA A 271 -2.88 -2.74 -9.78
CA ALA A 271 -3.69 -2.81 -10.98
C ALA A 271 -4.95 -1.94 -10.88
N ARG A 272 -5.40 -1.37 -12.01
CA ARG A 272 -6.57 -0.48 -12.04
C ARG A 272 -7.84 -1.18 -11.57
N ASP A 273 -8.07 -2.40 -12.03
CA ASP A 273 -9.23 -3.22 -11.69
C ASP A 273 -9.27 -3.60 -10.20
N VAL A 274 -8.11 -3.81 -9.57
CA VAL A 274 -8.01 -4.03 -8.11
C VAL A 274 -8.52 -2.82 -7.34
N ILE A 275 -8.05 -1.61 -7.68
CA ILE A 275 -8.48 -0.38 -7.01
C ILE A 275 -9.96 -0.11 -7.25
N ARG A 276 -10.44 -0.30 -8.49
CA ARG A 276 -11.86 -0.16 -8.83
C ARG A 276 -12.75 -1.13 -8.05
N SER A 277 -12.33 -2.39 -7.93
CA SER A 277 -13.06 -3.39 -7.17
C SER A 277 -13.14 -3.01 -5.69
N LEU A 278 -12.07 -2.48 -5.09
CA LEU A 278 -12.12 -2.00 -3.69
C LEU A 278 -13.10 -0.83 -3.51
N VAL A 279 -13.12 0.14 -4.42
CA VAL A 279 -14.10 1.25 -4.36
C VAL A 279 -15.53 0.76 -4.62
N HIS A 280 -15.69 -0.24 -5.49
CA HIS A 280 -16.99 -0.89 -5.70
C HIS A 280 -17.48 -1.60 -4.42
N ILE A 281 -16.62 -2.40 -3.79
CA ILE A 281 -16.93 -3.06 -2.50
C ILE A 281 -17.31 -2.00 -1.45
N LEU A 282 -16.52 -0.93 -1.33
CA LEU A 282 -16.82 0.19 -0.42
C LEU A 282 -18.21 0.77 -0.66
N ARG A 283 -18.56 1.04 -1.92
CA ARG A 283 -19.88 1.56 -2.28
C ARG A 283 -21.01 0.61 -1.91
N VAL A 284 -20.87 -0.68 -2.22
CA VAL A 284 -21.87 -1.69 -1.87
C VAL A 284 -22.02 -1.78 -0.36
N LEU A 285 -20.94 -1.76 0.42
CA LEU A 285 -21.03 -1.78 1.88
C LEU A 285 -21.68 -0.51 2.44
N CYS A 286 -21.42 0.66 1.87
CA CYS A 286 -22.08 1.91 2.25
C CYS A 286 -23.59 1.90 2.00
N SER A 287 -24.13 1.05 1.12
CA SER A 287 -25.58 0.98 0.91
C SER A 287 -26.32 0.17 1.98
N PHE A 288 -25.61 -0.44 2.95
CA PHE A 288 -26.21 -1.21 4.04
C PHE A 288 -25.70 -0.70 5.40
N PRO A 289 -26.58 -0.40 6.37
CA PRO A 289 -26.15 0.03 7.71
C PRO A 289 -25.20 -0.95 8.41
N ALA A 290 -25.45 -2.26 8.28
CA ALA A 290 -24.57 -3.31 8.81
C ALA A 290 -23.18 -3.32 8.14
N GLY A 291 -23.06 -2.79 6.92
CA GLY A 291 -21.81 -2.76 6.16
C GLY A 291 -20.84 -1.66 6.59
N TYR A 292 -21.28 -0.66 7.36
CA TYR A 292 -20.45 0.50 7.73
C TYR A 292 -19.16 0.11 8.48
N TYR A 293 -19.24 -0.87 9.38
CA TYR A 293 -18.07 -1.37 10.13
C TYR A 293 -17.04 -2.08 9.23
N LEU A 294 -17.48 -2.65 8.09
CA LEU A 294 -16.58 -3.28 7.12
C LEU A 294 -15.87 -2.26 6.23
N CYS A 295 -16.46 -1.07 6.07
CA CYS A 295 -15.87 0.01 5.27
C CYS A 295 -14.50 0.44 5.80
N GLY A 296 -14.29 0.45 7.13
CA GLY A 296 -13.01 0.78 7.75
C GLY A 296 -11.85 -0.08 7.22
N GLY A 297 -12.08 -1.40 7.11
CA GLY A 297 -11.10 -2.33 6.53
C GLY A 297 -10.80 -2.08 5.05
N VAL A 298 -11.82 -1.74 4.25
CA VAL A 298 -11.63 -1.44 2.81
C VAL A 298 -10.83 -0.14 2.63
N VAL A 299 -11.15 0.86 3.44
CA VAL A 299 -10.44 2.15 3.47
C VAL A 299 -9.00 1.95 3.95
N TYR A 300 -8.75 1.10 4.95
CA TYR A 300 -7.41 0.72 5.36
C TYR A 300 -6.60 0.11 4.20
N ALA A 301 -7.18 -0.86 3.48
CA ALA A 301 -6.52 -1.49 2.33
C ALA A 301 -6.18 -0.46 1.23
N LEU A 302 -7.13 0.42 0.87
CA LEU A 302 -6.89 1.50 -0.09
C LEU A 302 -5.78 2.45 0.38
N HIS A 303 -5.84 2.89 1.64
CA HIS A 303 -4.86 3.80 2.24
C HIS A 303 -3.44 3.22 2.19
N VAL A 304 -3.26 1.96 2.57
CA VAL A 304 -1.97 1.25 2.51
C VAL A 304 -1.46 1.15 1.06
N MET A 305 -2.34 0.78 0.11
CA MET A 305 -1.99 0.72 -1.32
C MET A 305 -1.59 2.10 -1.87
N TRP A 306 -2.20 3.18 -1.38
CA TRP A 306 -1.83 4.55 -1.77
C TRP A 306 -0.48 4.97 -1.21
N ARG A 307 -0.17 4.62 0.05
CA ARG A 307 1.12 4.92 0.68
C ARG A 307 2.30 4.18 0.05
N THR A 308 2.06 2.98 -0.49
CA THR A 308 3.09 2.16 -1.14
C THR A 308 3.25 2.49 -2.63
N CYS A 309 2.22 3.08 -3.27
CA CYS A 309 2.30 3.53 -4.65
C CYS A 309 3.09 4.83 -4.81
N SER A 310 4.10 4.82 -5.69
CA SER A 310 4.95 6.00 -5.89
C SER A 310 4.45 6.96 -6.96
N ASP A 311 3.45 6.60 -7.77
CA ASP A 311 3.07 7.35 -8.98
C ASP A 311 1.66 7.99 -8.96
N GLY A 312 0.88 7.77 -7.89
CA GLY A 312 -0.47 8.33 -7.73
C GLY A 312 -1.54 7.75 -8.67
N ARG A 313 -1.27 6.67 -9.43
CA ARG A 313 -2.26 5.99 -10.28
C ARG A 313 -3.44 5.48 -9.49
N SER A 314 -3.16 4.77 -8.41
CA SER A 314 -4.15 4.16 -7.54
C SER A 314 -5.11 5.20 -6.95
N ILE A 315 -4.58 6.32 -6.45
CA ILE A 315 -5.38 7.45 -5.97
C ILE A 315 -6.28 8.00 -7.09
N ALA A 316 -5.70 8.32 -8.26
CA ALA A 316 -6.45 8.90 -9.36
C ALA A 316 -7.59 7.98 -9.83
N TRP A 317 -7.34 6.66 -9.92
CA TRP A 317 -8.39 5.71 -10.26
C TRP A 317 -9.47 5.61 -9.21
N ALA A 318 -9.13 5.66 -7.91
CA ALA A 318 -10.13 5.63 -6.86
C ALA A 318 -11.00 6.91 -6.86
N LEU A 319 -10.40 8.07 -7.13
CA LEU A 319 -11.12 9.34 -7.30
C LEU A 319 -12.06 9.32 -8.50
N ASP A 320 -11.61 8.78 -9.64
CA ASP A 320 -12.47 8.59 -10.83
C ASP A 320 -13.68 7.69 -10.53
N GLU A 321 -13.54 6.77 -9.56
CA GLU A 321 -14.64 5.92 -9.07
C GLU A 321 -15.41 6.56 -7.90
N GLY A 322 -15.22 7.83 -7.58
CA GLY A 322 -16.00 8.54 -6.56
C GLY A 322 -15.68 8.16 -5.11
N VAL A 323 -14.45 7.75 -4.80
CA VAL A 323 -14.07 7.35 -3.43
C VAL A 323 -14.18 8.50 -2.41
N LEU A 324 -13.93 9.75 -2.82
CA LEU A 324 -13.91 10.92 -1.93
C LEU A 324 -15.27 11.17 -1.24
N PRO A 325 -16.39 11.36 -1.96
CA PRO A 325 -17.69 11.57 -1.32
C PRO A 325 -18.11 10.40 -0.44
N LEU A 326 -17.80 9.15 -0.82
CA LEU A 326 -18.07 7.97 0.00
C LEU A 326 -17.35 8.04 1.36
N MET A 327 -16.07 8.41 1.37
CA MET A 327 -15.28 8.53 2.60
C MET A 327 -15.74 9.68 3.49
N ILE A 328 -16.14 10.82 2.91
CA ILE A 328 -16.70 11.95 3.67
C ILE A 328 -18.04 11.56 4.30
N GLU A 329 -18.92 10.90 3.56
CA GLU A 329 -20.19 10.41 4.10
C GLU A 329 -19.96 9.41 5.24
N LEU A 330 -19.07 8.43 5.05
CA LEU A 330 -18.73 7.45 6.09
C LEU A 330 -18.21 8.12 7.36
N ARG A 331 -17.44 9.21 7.25
CA ARG A 331 -16.91 9.93 8.40
C ARG A 331 -17.99 10.52 9.29
N GLN A 332 -19.16 10.80 8.73
CA GLN A 332 -20.34 11.34 9.42
C GLN A 332 -21.18 10.25 10.10
N LYS A 333 -20.94 8.96 9.80
CA LYS A 333 -21.67 7.85 10.43
C LYS A 333 -21.09 7.52 11.82
N GLU A 334 -21.87 6.76 12.59
CA GLU A 334 -21.47 6.19 13.87
C GLU A 334 -20.53 4.99 13.66
N LEU A 335 -19.25 5.28 13.54
CA LEU A 335 -18.16 4.32 13.42
C LEU A 335 -17.27 4.34 14.66
N GLU A 336 -16.51 3.26 14.86
CA GLU A 336 -15.44 3.18 15.85
C GLU A 336 -14.39 4.28 15.63
N ALA A 337 -13.70 4.68 16.71
CA ALA A 337 -12.69 5.73 16.64
C ALA A 337 -11.48 5.35 15.76
N SER A 338 -11.11 4.07 15.77
CA SER A 338 -10.08 3.46 14.91
C SER A 338 -10.40 3.62 13.42
N ASP A 339 -11.63 3.30 13.03
CA ASP A 339 -12.10 3.43 11.65
C ASP A 339 -12.18 4.89 11.21
N LYS A 340 -12.74 5.75 12.08
CA LYS A 340 -12.78 7.21 11.85
C LYS A 340 -11.40 7.79 11.62
N LYS A 341 -10.40 7.36 12.40
CA LYS A 341 -8.99 7.75 12.22
C LYS A 341 -8.44 7.24 10.90
N THR A 342 -8.68 5.98 10.56
CA THR A 342 -8.23 5.37 9.30
C THR A 342 -8.78 6.11 8.08
N ILE A 343 -10.08 6.46 8.10
CA ILE A 343 -10.73 7.25 7.05
C ILE A 343 -10.11 8.65 6.97
N ALA A 344 -9.91 9.31 8.10
CA ALA A 344 -9.27 10.64 8.17
C ALA A 344 -7.84 10.61 7.60
N ASP A 345 -7.03 9.59 7.94
CA ASP A 345 -5.68 9.43 7.42
C ASP A 345 -5.67 9.15 5.90
N ALA A 346 -6.61 8.34 5.40
CA ALA A 346 -6.78 8.10 3.97
C ALA A 346 -7.14 9.39 3.21
N LEU A 347 -8.07 10.19 3.74
CA LEU A 347 -8.46 11.49 3.20
C LEU A 347 -7.29 12.50 3.24
N ARG A 348 -6.48 12.49 4.30
CA ARG A 348 -5.24 13.28 4.38
C ARG A 348 -4.28 12.90 3.26
N VAL A 349 -4.03 11.61 3.03
CA VAL A 349 -3.16 11.13 1.95
C VAL A 349 -3.68 11.57 0.57
N LEU A 350 -4.99 11.54 0.33
CA LEU A 350 -5.58 12.07 -0.91
C LEU A 350 -5.26 13.55 -1.10
N ALA A 351 -5.52 14.36 -0.07
CA ALA A 351 -5.28 15.80 -0.10
C ALA A 351 -3.78 16.13 -0.27
N GLU A 352 -2.90 15.41 0.43
CA GLU A 352 -1.45 15.53 0.33
C GLU A 352 -0.95 15.17 -1.07
N ASN A 353 -1.64 14.32 -1.83
CA ASN A 353 -1.24 13.94 -3.19
C ASN A 353 -1.76 14.87 -4.30
N THR A 354 -2.43 15.98 -3.97
CA THR A 354 -2.93 16.95 -4.95
C THR A 354 -1.83 17.76 -5.65
N TYR A 355 -0.56 17.68 -5.22
CA TYR A 355 0.57 18.21 -5.99
C TYR A 355 0.87 17.39 -7.24
N ARG A 356 0.30 16.18 -7.35
CA ARG A 356 0.40 15.32 -8.53
C ARG A 356 -0.70 15.69 -9.51
N ARG A 357 -0.31 16.01 -10.75
CA ARG A 357 -1.21 16.47 -11.81
C ARG A 357 -2.35 15.49 -12.03
N ARG A 358 -2.05 14.20 -12.12
CA ARG A 358 -3.06 13.15 -12.33
C ARG A 358 -4.11 13.07 -11.22
N VAL A 359 -3.70 13.28 -9.96
CA VAL A 359 -4.56 13.14 -8.78
C VAL A 359 -5.48 14.35 -8.74
N LEU A 360 -4.89 15.53 -8.88
CA LEU A 360 -5.63 16.79 -8.97
C LEU A 360 -6.64 16.78 -10.12
N ARG A 361 -6.25 16.28 -11.30
CA ARG A 361 -7.16 16.16 -12.45
C ARG A 361 -8.34 15.23 -12.17
N ALA A 362 -8.10 14.09 -11.51
CA ALA A 362 -9.17 13.16 -11.15
C ALA A 362 -10.11 13.78 -10.10
N LEU A 363 -9.54 14.47 -9.10
CA LEU A 363 -10.27 15.20 -8.06
C LEU A 363 -11.15 16.33 -8.62
N CYS A 364 -10.69 16.99 -9.69
CA CYS A 364 -11.40 18.10 -10.35
C CYS A 364 -12.16 17.65 -11.61
N SER A 365 -12.46 16.36 -11.74
CA SER A 365 -13.21 15.83 -12.89
C SER A 365 -14.64 16.37 -12.94
N GLY A 366 -15.19 16.56 -14.15
CA GLY A 366 -16.53 17.12 -14.33
C GLY A 366 -16.67 18.62 -14.02
N GLY A 367 -15.55 19.36 -13.92
CA GLY A 367 -15.56 20.83 -13.80
C GLY A 367 -15.80 21.35 -12.38
N ARG A 368 -16.09 20.48 -11.41
CA ARG A 368 -16.17 20.82 -9.99
C ARG A 368 -14.92 20.33 -9.28
N THR A 369 -14.37 21.13 -8.38
CA THR A 369 -13.27 20.73 -7.50
C THR A 369 -13.84 19.98 -6.31
N GLY A 370 -13.36 18.77 -6.06
CA GLY A 370 -13.73 18.03 -4.84
C GLY A 370 -13.38 18.82 -3.58
N SER A 371 -14.23 18.73 -2.55
CA SER A 371 -14.05 19.39 -1.26
C SER A 371 -13.70 18.37 -0.19
N PHE A 372 -12.83 18.76 0.74
CA PHE A 372 -12.46 18.00 1.94
C PHE A 372 -13.24 18.47 3.18
N HIS A 373 -14.27 19.30 3.02
CA HIS A 373 -15.15 19.68 4.11
C HIS A 373 -15.73 18.43 4.80
N GLY A 374 -15.63 18.38 6.14
CA GLY A 374 -16.06 17.21 6.91
C GLY A 374 -15.11 16.01 6.91
N ALA A 375 -13.92 16.10 6.29
CA ALA A 375 -12.97 14.98 6.24
C ALA A 375 -12.38 14.57 7.61
N GLY A 376 -12.42 15.47 8.60
CA GLY A 376 -12.13 15.14 10.00
C GLY A 376 -10.67 14.81 10.32
N PHE A 377 -9.71 15.15 9.44
CA PHE A 377 -8.26 15.01 9.68
C PHE A 377 -7.57 16.32 10.11
N ALA A 378 -8.32 17.44 10.10
CA ALA A 378 -7.92 18.78 10.51
C ALA A 378 -9.17 19.58 10.95
N SER A 379 -8.98 20.80 11.47
CA SER A 379 -10.09 21.71 11.80
C SER A 379 -10.84 22.16 10.53
N GLN A 380 -12.10 22.57 10.66
CA GLN A 380 -12.90 23.00 9.49
C GLN A 380 -12.27 24.19 8.76
N ASP A 381 -11.71 25.17 9.49
CA ASP A 381 -10.99 26.29 8.87
C ASP A 381 -9.76 25.82 8.07
N THR A 382 -9.04 24.82 8.60
CA THR A 382 -7.90 24.22 7.88
C THR A 382 -8.37 23.48 6.64
N LEU A 383 -9.47 22.73 6.72
CA LEU A 383 -10.05 22.03 5.56
C LEU A 383 -10.52 23.01 4.47
N LEU A 384 -11.12 24.14 4.86
CA LEU A 384 -11.46 25.22 3.93
C LEU A 384 -10.22 25.86 3.29
N ALA A 385 -9.14 26.05 4.05
CA ALA A 385 -7.87 26.53 3.51
C ALA A 385 -7.26 25.52 2.51
N ILE A 386 -7.37 24.22 2.81
CA ILE A 386 -6.95 23.14 1.91
C ILE A 386 -7.77 23.16 0.63
N ASP A 387 -9.09 23.30 0.70
CA ASP A 387 -9.95 23.38 -0.49
C ASP A 387 -9.58 24.57 -1.39
N LYS A 388 -9.34 25.74 -0.79
CA LYS A 388 -8.84 26.92 -1.51
C LYS A 388 -7.49 26.65 -2.18
N TRP A 389 -6.60 25.95 -1.50
CA TRP A 389 -5.28 25.61 -2.04
C TRP A 389 -5.35 24.58 -3.17
N VAL A 390 -6.21 23.57 -3.06
CA VAL A 390 -6.50 22.59 -4.12
C VAL A 390 -7.08 23.29 -5.35
N GLN A 391 -8.03 24.22 -5.14
CA GLN A 391 -8.58 25.05 -6.22
C GLN A 391 -7.49 25.88 -6.90
N HIS A 392 -6.62 26.53 -6.13
CA HIS A 392 -5.49 27.29 -6.67
C HIS A 392 -4.54 26.43 -7.51
N ARG A 393 -4.20 25.22 -7.03
CA ARG A 393 -3.43 24.24 -7.81
C ARG A 393 -4.14 23.84 -9.11
N ASN A 394 -5.46 23.66 -9.07
CA ASN A 394 -6.26 23.34 -10.25
C ASN A 394 -6.23 24.49 -11.27
N ASP A 395 -6.29 25.74 -10.82
CA ASP A 395 -6.19 26.91 -11.69
C ASP A 395 -4.78 27.05 -12.30
N LEU A 396 -3.73 26.77 -11.52
CA LEU A 396 -2.36 26.67 -12.03
C LEU A 396 -2.24 25.57 -13.09
N MET A 397 -2.79 24.38 -12.82
CA MET A 397 -2.80 23.25 -13.76
C MET A 397 -3.55 23.61 -15.05
N ARG A 398 -4.74 24.20 -14.95
CA ARG A 398 -5.57 24.60 -16.10
C ARG A 398 -4.89 25.63 -16.98
N ARG A 399 -4.22 26.62 -16.37
CA ARG A 399 -3.41 27.62 -17.10
C ARG A 399 -2.24 26.96 -17.83
N ALA A 400 -1.47 26.13 -17.12
CA ALA A 400 -0.26 25.51 -17.66
C ALA A 400 -0.54 24.43 -18.73
N TYR A 401 -1.65 23.70 -18.61
CA TYR A 401 -2.00 22.59 -19.50
C TYR A 401 -3.28 22.87 -20.29
N SER A 402 -3.52 24.14 -20.62
CA SER A 402 -4.67 24.54 -21.44
C SER A 402 -4.64 23.82 -22.80
N LYS A 403 -5.81 23.39 -23.27
CA LYS A 403 -5.99 22.73 -24.57
C LYS A 403 -6.26 23.75 -25.68
N ALA A 404 -5.45 24.80 -25.74
CA ALA A 404 -5.55 25.82 -26.78
C ALA A 404 -4.23 25.91 -27.57
N CYS A 405 -4.32 26.23 -28.85
CA CYS A 405 -3.14 26.55 -29.65
C CYS A 405 -2.55 27.88 -29.15
N ALA A 406 -1.24 27.93 -28.94
CA ALA A 406 -0.57 29.13 -28.42
C ALA A 406 -0.49 30.28 -29.44
N LEU A 407 -0.75 30.02 -30.73
CA LEU A 407 -0.79 31.07 -31.75
C LEU A 407 -2.10 31.89 -31.63
N PRO A 408 -2.08 33.20 -31.28
CA PRO A 408 -3.25 33.99 -30.86
C PRO A 408 -4.39 34.21 -31.88
N LYS A 409 -4.36 33.56 -33.05
CA LYS A 409 -5.39 33.64 -34.10
C LYS A 409 -5.65 32.28 -34.76
N CYS A 410 -5.22 31.20 -34.12
CA CYS A 410 -5.45 29.87 -34.64
C CYS A 410 -6.95 29.53 -34.53
N GLY A 411 -7.61 29.28 -35.67
CA GLY A 411 -9.00 28.81 -35.73
C GLY A 411 -9.16 27.32 -35.47
N ALA A 412 -8.25 26.69 -34.72
CA ALA A 412 -8.37 25.28 -34.41
C ALA A 412 -9.53 25.04 -33.44
N GLU A 413 -10.34 24.02 -33.73
CA GLU A 413 -11.44 23.60 -32.88
C GLU A 413 -10.97 23.28 -31.44
N PRO A 414 -11.81 23.50 -30.41
CA PRO A 414 -11.48 23.22 -29.00
C PRO A 414 -11.01 21.79 -28.70
N ASN A 415 -11.27 20.84 -29.61
CA ASN A 415 -10.91 19.44 -29.50
C ASN A 415 -9.82 18.99 -30.50
N ALA A 416 -9.15 19.94 -31.17
CA ALA A 416 -8.05 19.61 -32.07
C ALA A 416 -6.94 18.84 -31.33
N THR A 417 -6.32 17.86 -32.01
CA THR A 417 -5.16 17.16 -31.46
C THR A 417 -3.98 18.11 -31.41
N LEU A 418 -3.63 18.61 -30.21
CA LEU A 418 -2.53 19.55 -30.03
C LEU A 418 -1.22 18.83 -29.74
N LYS A 419 -0.16 19.21 -30.45
CA LYS A 419 1.22 18.83 -30.17
C LYS A 419 1.78 19.74 -29.08
N LYS A 420 2.31 19.16 -28.01
CA LYS A 420 2.96 19.90 -26.93
C LYS A 420 4.38 20.24 -27.30
N CYS A 421 4.82 21.45 -26.98
CA CYS A 421 6.25 21.77 -26.99
C CYS A 421 6.96 20.95 -25.90
N PRO A 422 8.23 20.54 -26.07
CA PRO A 422 8.95 19.80 -25.02
C PRO A 422 9.15 20.57 -23.70
N CYS A 423 8.95 21.90 -23.67
CA CYS A 423 8.91 22.65 -22.41
C CYS A 423 7.56 22.59 -21.68
N LEU A 424 6.53 21.99 -22.29
CA LEU A 424 5.16 21.85 -21.79
C LEU A 424 4.39 23.15 -21.50
N SER A 425 4.96 24.33 -21.75
CA SER A 425 4.29 25.62 -21.50
C SER A 425 3.30 26.03 -22.59
N VAL A 426 3.38 25.42 -23.77
CA VAL A 426 2.54 25.74 -24.94
C VAL A 426 2.19 24.49 -25.75
N CYS A 427 1.04 24.55 -26.44
CA CYS A 427 0.55 23.53 -27.35
C CYS A 427 0.27 24.15 -28.73
N TYR A 428 0.40 23.37 -29.80
CA TYR A 428 0.16 23.79 -31.18
C TYR A 428 -0.69 22.76 -31.92
N CYS A 429 -1.69 23.19 -32.70
CA CYS A 429 -2.49 22.27 -33.51
C CYS A 429 -1.73 21.71 -34.73
N SER A 430 -0.72 22.44 -35.22
CA SER A 430 0.07 22.07 -36.39
C SER A 430 1.53 22.54 -36.26
N ALA A 431 2.41 21.96 -37.08
CA ALA A 431 3.80 22.39 -37.16
C ALA A 431 3.94 23.81 -37.75
N GLU A 432 2.95 24.27 -38.52
CA GLU A 432 2.90 25.65 -39.03
C GLU A 432 2.63 26.65 -37.90
N CYS A 433 1.66 26.38 -37.03
CA CYS A 433 1.40 27.21 -35.85
C CYS A 433 2.61 27.27 -34.93
N GLN A 434 3.30 26.13 -34.74
CA GLN A 434 4.55 26.09 -33.99
C GLN A 434 5.63 26.97 -34.63
N ARG A 435 5.88 26.84 -35.94
CA ARG A 435 6.88 27.64 -36.66
C ARG A 435 6.56 29.14 -36.63
N ALA A 436 5.28 29.50 -36.76
CA ALA A 436 4.83 30.88 -36.71
C ALA A 436 5.08 31.53 -35.34
N ASP A 437 4.76 30.82 -34.25
CA ASP A 437 4.99 31.30 -32.89
C ASP A 437 6.45 31.14 -32.43
N TRP A 438 7.24 30.30 -33.10
CA TRP A 438 8.59 29.91 -32.65
C TRP A 438 9.53 31.09 -32.36
N LYS A 439 9.50 32.16 -33.17
CA LYS A 439 10.37 33.34 -32.93
C LYS A 439 10.09 34.00 -31.59
N LYS A 440 8.83 34.02 -31.15
CA LYS A 440 8.41 34.56 -29.85
C LYS A 440 8.63 33.53 -28.74
N HIS A 441 8.20 32.29 -28.99
CA HIS A 441 8.28 31.22 -28.01
C HIS A 441 9.72 30.85 -27.68
N LYS A 442 10.65 30.75 -28.64
CA LYS A 442 12.05 30.35 -28.43
C LYS A 442 12.75 31.13 -27.31
N LYS A 443 12.41 32.42 -27.12
CA LYS A 443 12.95 33.26 -26.04
C LYS A 443 12.57 32.77 -24.63
N HIS A 444 11.40 32.14 -24.52
CA HIS A 444 10.82 31.59 -23.29
C HIS A 444 10.86 30.07 -23.24
N CYS A 445 11.06 29.43 -24.39
CA CYS A 445 11.29 28.01 -24.58
C CYS A 445 12.70 27.70 -24.08
N LYS A 446 12.89 27.80 -22.77
CA LYS A 446 14.11 27.36 -22.09
C LYS A 446 14.14 25.83 -22.04
N ILE A 447 13.99 25.19 -23.20
CA ILE A 447 14.52 23.84 -23.44
C ILE A 447 16.02 24.02 -23.62
N GLU A 448 16.68 24.41 -22.55
CA GLU A 448 17.97 23.85 -22.24
C GLU A 448 17.72 23.07 -20.96
N ARG A 449 18.37 21.92 -20.85
CA ARG A 449 18.31 21.03 -19.68
C ARG A 449 18.45 21.80 -18.36
N ASP A 450 19.00 23.01 -18.40
CA ASP A 450 19.28 23.91 -17.30
C ASP A 450 18.05 24.42 -16.56
N ALA A 451 16.93 24.75 -17.23
CA ALA A 451 15.72 25.21 -16.52
C ALA A 451 15.15 24.15 -15.57
N MET A 452 15.34 22.87 -15.90
CA MET A 452 15.10 21.74 -14.99
C MET A 452 16.34 21.34 -14.18
N ALA A 453 17.57 21.66 -14.62
CA ALA A 453 18.76 21.47 -13.81
C ALA A 453 18.75 22.31 -12.53
N TYR A 454 18.07 23.48 -12.54
CA TYR A 454 17.84 24.27 -11.31
C TYR A 454 16.88 23.58 -10.33
N THR A 455 16.03 22.68 -10.84
CA THR A 455 15.16 21.83 -10.04
C THR A 455 15.78 20.43 -9.96
N ARG A 456 16.93 20.33 -9.30
CA ARG A 456 17.50 19.04 -8.87
C ARG A 456 16.57 18.45 -7.81
N ILE A 457 15.50 17.79 -8.22
CA ILE A 457 14.65 17.03 -7.30
C ILE A 457 15.56 15.97 -6.65
N LEU A 458 15.58 15.96 -5.32
CA LEU A 458 16.70 15.42 -4.52
C LEU A 458 16.78 13.88 -4.51
N SER A 459 15.82 13.14 -5.10
CA SER A 459 15.96 11.70 -5.35
C SER A 459 16.10 11.40 -6.85
N ALA A 460 17.34 11.25 -7.31
CA ALA A 460 17.63 10.86 -8.69
C ALA A 460 16.94 9.53 -9.09
N THR A 461 16.68 8.64 -8.12
CA THR A 461 16.10 7.31 -8.34
C THR A 461 14.60 7.31 -8.64
N ASP A 462 13.83 8.27 -8.13
CA ASP A 462 12.37 8.31 -8.35
C ASP A 462 11.98 9.17 -9.56
N LEU A 463 12.82 10.16 -9.90
CA LEU A 463 12.65 11.00 -11.08
C LEU A 463 12.75 10.23 -12.39
N GLU A 464 13.71 9.29 -12.50
CA GLU A 464 13.88 8.48 -13.71
C GLU A 464 12.59 7.72 -14.08
N LYS A 465 11.72 7.47 -13.09
CA LYS A 465 10.45 6.76 -13.25
C LYS A 465 9.24 7.70 -13.28
N MET A 466 9.40 8.98 -12.95
CA MET A 466 8.31 9.95 -12.91
C MET A 466 7.98 10.45 -14.32
N PRO A 467 6.70 10.46 -14.74
CA PRO A 467 6.31 11.09 -16.00
C PRO A 467 6.71 12.56 -16.02
N PHE A 468 7.24 12.99 -17.17
CA PHE A 468 7.79 14.33 -17.35
C PHE A 468 6.81 15.45 -16.97
N GLU A 469 5.53 15.29 -17.28
CA GLU A 469 4.57 16.33 -16.95
C GLU A 469 4.13 16.34 -15.48
N GLU A 470 4.31 15.23 -14.76
CA GLU A 470 4.17 15.25 -13.30
C GLU A 470 5.31 16.09 -12.72
N ALA A 471 6.57 15.81 -13.08
CA ALA A 471 7.72 16.59 -12.63
C ALA A 471 7.56 18.09 -12.94
N HIS A 472 7.15 18.43 -14.17
CA HIS A 472 6.88 19.82 -14.56
C HIS A 472 5.77 20.46 -13.72
N PHE A 473 4.66 19.77 -13.45
CA PHE A 473 3.60 20.32 -12.61
C PHE A 473 4.05 20.56 -11.17
N ILE A 474 4.84 19.66 -10.59
CA ILE A 474 5.41 19.84 -9.26
C ILE A 474 6.32 21.08 -9.24
N CYS A 475 7.14 21.27 -10.29
CA CYS A 475 7.96 22.48 -10.45
C CYS A 475 7.13 23.76 -10.50
N LEU A 476 5.99 23.74 -11.20
CA LEU A 476 5.07 24.87 -11.22
C LEU A 476 4.51 25.16 -9.82
N CYS A 477 4.06 24.14 -9.10
CA CYS A 477 3.55 24.29 -7.73
C CYS A 477 4.60 24.90 -6.79
N ALA A 478 5.87 24.47 -6.89
CA ALA A 478 6.93 25.03 -6.04
C ALA A 478 7.27 26.48 -6.39
N ARG A 479 7.33 26.81 -7.69
CA ARG A 479 7.57 28.19 -8.15
C ARG A 479 6.47 29.14 -7.69
N ASP A 480 5.22 28.71 -7.86
CA ASP A 480 4.06 29.45 -7.44
C ASP A 480 4.07 29.64 -5.90
N TYR A 481 4.38 28.59 -5.13
CA TYR A 481 4.54 28.70 -3.68
C TYR A 481 5.60 29.75 -3.28
N VAL A 482 6.80 29.71 -3.88
CA VAL A 482 7.86 30.70 -3.60
C VAL A 482 7.41 32.11 -3.95
N SER A 483 6.69 32.28 -5.05
CA SER A 483 6.14 33.58 -5.45
C SER A 483 5.13 34.11 -4.45
N THR A 484 4.21 33.26 -3.98
CA THR A 484 3.17 33.64 -3.02
C THR A 484 3.72 33.88 -1.62
N HIS A 485 4.80 33.20 -1.23
CA HIS A 485 5.41 33.28 0.11
C HIS A 485 6.78 33.95 0.09
N ALA A 486 7.05 34.81 -0.90
CA ALA A 486 8.37 35.39 -1.15
C ALA A 486 8.97 36.00 0.12
N GLN A 487 8.21 36.84 0.84
CA GLN A 487 8.67 37.49 2.06
C GLN A 487 9.10 36.49 3.15
N ALA A 488 8.29 35.47 3.43
CA ALA A 488 8.60 34.46 4.44
C ALA A 488 9.85 33.63 4.05
N VAL A 489 10.01 33.35 2.75
CA VAL A 489 11.21 32.70 2.22
C VAL A 489 12.44 33.59 2.39
N VAL A 490 12.35 34.89 2.06
CA VAL A 490 13.45 35.86 2.25
C VAL A 490 13.89 35.92 3.71
N GLU A 491 12.95 36.01 4.64
CA GLU A 491 13.28 36.07 6.07
C GLU A 491 13.94 34.78 6.55
N SER A 492 13.46 33.62 6.08
CA SER A 492 14.10 32.33 6.38
C SER A 492 15.52 32.25 5.80
N VAL A 493 15.76 32.84 4.63
CA VAL A 493 17.08 32.96 4.02
C VAL A 493 18.00 33.86 4.85
N LYS A 494 17.55 35.05 5.23
CA LYS A 494 18.31 35.97 6.10
C LYS A 494 18.69 35.30 7.41
N GLN A 495 17.73 34.61 8.05
CA GLN A 495 17.94 33.89 9.29
C GLN A 495 18.95 32.76 9.14
N ALA A 496 18.85 31.96 8.07
CA ALA A 496 19.81 30.89 7.80
C ALA A 496 21.23 31.43 7.58
N ILE A 497 21.39 32.54 6.83
CA ILE A 497 22.69 33.20 6.64
C ILE A 497 23.24 33.72 7.97
N ALA A 498 22.42 34.41 8.78
CA ALA A 498 22.84 34.98 10.05
C ALA A 498 23.31 33.93 11.06
N ASN A 499 22.71 32.74 11.01
CA ASN A 499 23.07 31.61 11.87
C ASN A 499 24.23 30.76 11.32
N SER A 500 24.66 31.00 10.07
CA SER A 500 25.77 30.24 9.46
C SER A 500 27.12 30.84 9.86
N PRO A 501 28.15 30.02 10.07
CA PRO A 501 29.50 30.52 10.35
C PRO A 501 30.01 31.37 9.17
N PRO A 502 30.85 32.38 9.45
CA PRO A 502 31.40 33.23 8.39
C PRO A 502 32.31 32.40 7.47
N THR A 503 31.89 32.21 6.22
CA THR A 503 32.69 31.59 5.16
C THR A 503 33.38 32.64 4.32
N ARG A 504 34.57 32.33 3.78
CA ARG A 504 35.29 33.19 2.85
C ARG A 504 34.50 33.39 1.55
N ASP A 505 33.84 32.33 1.08
CA ASP A 505 33.04 32.35 -0.13
C ASP A 505 31.61 32.84 0.11
N ALA A 506 30.92 33.12 -0.99
CA ALA A 506 29.49 33.39 -1.01
C ALA A 506 28.71 32.10 -0.64
N PRO A 507 27.83 32.11 0.38
CA PRO A 507 27.08 30.92 0.78
C PRO A 507 26.17 30.46 -0.36
N VAL A 508 26.16 29.15 -0.65
CA VAL A 508 25.18 28.56 -1.57
C VAL A 508 23.89 28.30 -0.78
N ILE A 509 22.80 28.92 -1.22
CA ILE A 509 21.53 28.87 -0.53
C ILE A 509 20.61 27.88 -1.24
N THR A 510 20.14 26.92 -0.46
CA THR A 510 19.27 25.84 -0.90
C THR A 510 17.90 26.04 -0.27
N ILE A 511 16.88 26.28 -1.09
CA ILE A 511 15.49 26.36 -0.63
C ILE A 511 14.79 25.06 -1.01
N MET A 512 14.35 24.32 0.00
CA MET A 512 13.64 23.06 -0.16
C MET A 512 12.15 23.28 0.02
N ILE A 513 11.38 23.13 -1.06
CA ILE A 513 9.91 23.24 -1.03
C ILE A 513 9.29 21.85 -0.93
N ASN A 514 8.51 21.63 0.11
CA ASN A 514 7.70 20.43 0.28
C ASN A 514 6.31 20.65 -0.32
N ALA A 515 6.13 20.20 -1.56
CA ALA A 515 4.84 20.30 -2.25
C ALA A 515 3.82 19.26 -1.76
N ALA A 516 4.26 18.18 -1.11
CA ALA A 516 3.39 17.13 -0.59
C ALA A 516 2.60 17.59 0.65
N ARG A 517 3.14 18.54 1.42
CA ARG A 517 2.40 19.13 2.53
C ARG A 517 1.20 19.95 2.04
N LEU A 518 0.09 19.81 2.76
CA LEU A 518 -1.22 20.32 2.37
C LEU A 518 -1.26 21.81 2.06
N LEU A 519 -0.53 22.64 2.81
CA LEU A 519 -0.41 24.09 2.59
C LEU A 519 0.97 24.49 2.05
N GLY A 520 1.80 23.51 1.68
CA GLY A 520 3.21 23.73 1.36
C GLY A 520 4.03 24.21 2.56
N THR A 521 5.30 23.83 2.60
CA THR A 521 6.27 24.40 3.56
C THR A 521 7.62 24.53 2.88
N HIS A 522 8.42 25.50 3.29
CA HIS A 522 9.82 25.59 2.88
C HIS A 522 10.78 25.34 4.04
N ARG A 523 11.99 24.92 3.70
CA ARG A 523 13.18 24.96 4.57
C ARG A 523 14.32 25.58 3.80
N VAL A 524 15.18 26.33 4.49
CA VAL A 524 16.36 26.93 3.91
C VAL A 524 17.60 26.31 4.52
N TYR A 525 18.56 25.97 3.68
CA TYR A 525 19.85 25.43 4.05
C TYR A 525 20.94 26.31 3.42
N VAL A 526 22.04 26.48 4.16
CA VAL A 526 23.26 27.11 3.67
C VAL A 526 24.30 26.01 3.53
N ASP A 527 24.78 25.79 2.30
CA ASP A 527 25.79 24.76 2.03
C ASP A 527 27.19 25.34 2.24
N GLU A 528 27.94 24.73 3.15
CA GLU A 528 29.27 25.18 3.58
C GLU A 528 30.40 24.65 2.69
N GLN A 529 30.15 23.74 1.73
CA GLN A 529 31.21 22.89 1.16
C GLN A 529 31.37 22.95 -0.36
N ARG A 530 31.89 24.06 -0.90
CA ARG A 530 32.46 24.07 -2.27
C ARG A 530 33.97 24.25 -2.37
N SER A 531 34.70 24.35 -1.26
CA SER A 531 36.09 24.80 -1.29
C SER A 531 37.17 23.72 -1.49
N GLN A 532 36.92 22.40 -1.38
CA GLN A 532 38.03 21.42 -1.31
C GLN A 532 38.24 20.40 -2.45
N ASP A 533 37.37 20.28 -3.46
CA ASP A 533 37.52 19.23 -4.50
C ASP A 533 38.08 19.71 -5.86
N SER A 534 38.73 20.88 -5.93
CA SER A 534 39.23 21.42 -7.22
C SER A 534 40.67 21.03 -7.59
N THR A 535 41.33 20.14 -6.84
CA THR A 535 42.70 19.68 -7.15
C THR A 535 42.88 18.16 -7.03
N SER A 536 42.28 17.39 -7.93
CA SER A 536 42.93 16.19 -8.48
C SER A 536 42.12 15.63 -9.66
N ASP A 537 42.87 15.19 -10.66
CA ASP A 537 42.44 14.81 -11.99
C ASP A 537 41.47 13.64 -12.06
N GLY A 538 40.69 13.62 -13.15
CA GLY A 538 40.34 12.36 -13.80
C GLY A 538 38.92 11.83 -13.58
N ILE A 539 37.98 12.34 -14.37
CA ILE A 539 36.87 11.56 -14.97
C ILE A 539 36.04 10.69 -13.99
N SER A 540 35.07 11.29 -13.30
CA SER A 540 33.70 10.74 -13.19
C SER A 540 32.75 11.80 -12.60
N ARG A 541 32.29 12.75 -13.43
CA ARG A 541 31.30 13.77 -13.02
C ARG A 541 29.89 13.17 -12.92
N ARG A 542 29.60 12.51 -11.81
CA ARG A 542 28.25 12.38 -11.21
C ARG A 542 28.37 12.57 -9.70
N GLY A 543 28.60 13.82 -9.29
CA GLY A 543 28.65 14.20 -7.87
C GLY A 543 27.24 14.17 -7.27
N ALA A 544 26.95 13.11 -6.52
CA ALA A 544 25.86 13.13 -5.54
C ALA A 544 26.24 14.09 -4.42
N LEU A 545 25.37 15.04 -4.09
CA LEU A 545 25.48 15.85 -2.87
C LEU A 545 25.49 14.88 -1.68
N ARG A 546 26.65 14.71 -1.03
CA ARG A 546 26.73 13.96 0.23
C ARG A 546 26.33 14.90 1.36
N PHE A 547 25.09 14.77 1.83
CA PHE A 547 24.70 15.36 3.11
C PHE A 547 25.51 14.67 4.22
N LYS A 548 26.20 15.43 5.06
CA LYS A 548 26.94 14.90 6.23
C LYS A 548 26.00 14.36 7.33
N ASP A 549 24.70 14.60 7.21
CA ASP A 549 23.70 14.08 8.11
C ASP A 549 23.03 12.82 7.51
N PRO A 550 23.37 11.61 7.99
CA PRO A 550 22.77 10.36 7.51
C PRO A 550 21.27 10.22 7.83
N THR A 551 20.67 11.15 8.57
CA THR A 551 19.22 11.17 8.82
C THR A 551 18.40 11.86 7.71
N LEU A 552 19.06 12.57 6.78
CA LEU A 552 18.43 13.29 5.65
C LEU A 552 18.18 12.39 4.43
N VAL A 553 17.66 11.16 4.65
CA VAL A 553 17.07 10.37 3.58
C VAL A 553 15.71 11.00 3.24
N LEU A 554 15.70 11.90 2.27
CA LEU A 554 14.47 12.57 1.80
C LEU A 554 13.54 11.55 1.13
N ARG A 555 12.57 11.03 1.89
CA ARG A 555 11.49 10.15 1.38
C ARG A 555 10.33 10.90 0.74
N GLU A 556 10.32 12.23 0.81
CA GLU A 556 9.24 13.10 0.32
C GLU A 556 9.68 13.90 -0.91
N PRO A 557 8.79 14.11 -1.91
CA PRO A 557 9.12 14.87 -3.10
C PRO A 557 9.38 16.33 -2.74
N SER A 558 10.66 16.66 -2.66
CA SER A 558 11.16 17.97 -2.32
C SER A 558 11.78 18.59 -3.56
N ILE A 559 11.35 19.80 -3.89
CA ILE A 559 11.99 20.57 -4.95
C ILE A 559 13.09 21.39 -4.32
N LEU A 560 14.31 21.09 -4.77
CA LEU A 560 15.45 21.94 -4.54
C LEU A 560 15.36 23.12 -5.51
N VAL A 561 15.26 24.32 -4.97
CA VAL A 561 15.60 25.54 -5.70
C VAL A 561 17.00 25.92 -5.26
N ILE A 562 18.00 25.66 -6.12
CA ILE A 562 19.37 26.14 -5.88
C ILE A 562 19.43 27.58 -6.35
N ALA A 563 19.64 28.51 -5.42
CA ALA A 563 20.00 29.88 -5.76
C ALA A 563 21.53 29.99 -5.79
N HIS A 564 22.12 30.12 -6.98
CA HIS A 564 23.52 30.54 -7.14
C HIS A 564 23.59 32.07 -7.17
N GLN A 565 24.52 32.62 -6.38
CA GLN A 565 24.56 34.04 -6.03
C GLN A 565 24.92 34.98 -7.22
N GLU A 566 25.35 34.46 -8.37
CA GLU A 566 25.97 35.32 -9.37
C GLU A 566 25.16 35.70 -10.61
N ASP A 567 24.01 35.09 -10.96
CA ASP A 567 23.26 35.58 -12.15
C ASP A 567 21.76 35.23 -12.26
N MET A 568 21.11 34.74 -11.19
CA MET A 568 19.78 34.12 -11.33
C MET A 568 18.59 34.80 -10.66
N ILE A 569 18.72 36.04 -10.19
CA ILE A 569 17.56 36.80 -9.71
C ILE A 569 16.85 37.57 -10.84
N LEU A 570 17.47 37.72 -12.02
CA LEU A 570 16.90 38.51 -13.13
C LEU A 570 16.30 37.70 -14.29
N HIS A 571 16.50 36.37 -14.37
CA HIS A 571 16.12 35.62 -15.59
C HIS A 571 15.07 34.51 -15.42
N ALA A 572 14.62 34.18 -14.20
CA ALA A 572 13.70 33.06 -13.98
C ALA A 572 12.21 33.43 -13.91
N MET A 573 11.87 34.71 -13.76
CA MET A 573 10.48 35.17 -13.62
C MET A 573 10.28 36.46 -14.41
N GLY A 574 9.62 36.37 -15.56
CA GLY A 574 9.29 37.52 -16.42
C GLY A 574 8.15 38.39 -15.89
N THR A 575 7.99 38.48 -14.57
CA THR A 575 6.97 39.32 -13.91
C THR A 575 7.58 39.97 -12.68
N THR A 576 7.64 41.29 -12.73
CA THR A 576 8.02 42.23 -11.68
C THR A 576 7.33 41.91 -10.35
N LEU A 577 8.08 41.43 -9.36
CA LEU A 577 7.64 41.27 -7.99
C LEU A 577 8.73 41.82 -7.05
N GLN A 578 8.36 42.84 -6.29
CA GLN A 578 9.21 43.61 -5.37
C GLN A 578 10.01 42.73 -4.39
N GLY A 579 9.47 41.57 -3.98
CA GLY A 579 10.17 40.65 -3.06
C GLY A 579 11.41 39.95 -3.62
N LEU A 580 11.60 39.89 -4.95
CA LEU A 580 12.85 39.38 -5.55
C LEU A 580 13.96 40.42 -5.55
N GLU A 581 13.59 41.70 -5.69
CA GLU A 581 14.54 42.80 -5.51
C GLU A 581 15.05 42.82 -4.07
N ASP A 582 14.21 42.48 -3.09
CA ASP A 582 14.60 42.31 -1.69
C ASP A 582 15.61 41.16 -1.51
N LEU A 583 15.45 40.02 -2.17
CA LEU A 583 16.47 38.95 -2.14
C LEU A 583 17.80 39.39 -2.76
N ALA A 584 17.75 40.07 -3.91
CA ALA A 584 18.95 40.63 -4.52
C ALA A 584 19.58 41.74 -3.66
N LEU A 585 18.77 42.51 -2.94
CA LEU A 585 19.20 43.55 -2.02
C LEU A 585 19.86 42.94 -0.78
N VAL A 586 19.29 41.88 -0.21
CA VAL A 586 19.87 41.12 0.91
C VAL A 586 21.22 40.53 0.54
N ALA A 587 21.33 39.93 -0.65
CA ALA A 587 22.60 39.43 -1.17
C ALA A 587 23.65 40.56 -1.34
N ARG A 588 23.21 41.76 -1.76
CA ARG A 588 24.06 42.95 -1.88
C ARG A 588 24.47 43.53 -0.51
N GLN A 589 23.57 43.57 0.48
CA GLN A 589 23.83 44.05 1.83
C GLN A 589 24.76 43.11 2.62
N ALA A 590 24.65 41.79 2.44
CA ALA A 590 25.59 40.83 3.02
C ALA A 590 27.02 41.06 2.51
N ARG A 591 27.18 41.58 1.29
CA ARG A 591 28.48 41.94 0.69
C ARG A 591 29.01 43.27 1.24
N SER A 592 28.14 44.25 1.49
CA SER A 592 28.57 45.56 2.01
C SER A 592 29.00 45.52 3.48
N ARG A 593 28.51 44.57 4.27
CA ARG A 593 28.97 44.33 5.65
C ARG A 593 30.33 43.61 5.75
N ARG A 594 30.86 43.12 4.63
CA ARG A 594 32.16 42.42 4.54
C ARG A 594 33.29 43.32 4.01
N LYS A 595 32.97 44.45 3.39
CA LYS A 595 33.91 45.54 3.11
C LYS A 595 33.93 46.46 4.32
#